data_AF-A0A0U5NX15-F1
#
_entry.id   AF-A0A0U5NX15-F1
#
_cell.length_a   1.000
_cell.length_b   1.000
_cell.length_c   1.000
_cell.angle_alpha   90.00
_cell.angle_beta   90.00
_cell.angle_gamma   90.00
#
_symmetry.space_group_name_H-M   'P 1'
#
loop_
_entity.id
_entity.type
_entity.pdbx_description
1 polymer ?
#
loop_
_entity_poly.entity_id
_entity_poly.type
_entity_poly.pdbx_seq_one_letter_code
_entity_poly.pdbx_strand_id
1 'polypeptide(L)' 'MIFEIEISAQADVDLRGIYEYIAYKLQSPENASGQLDRLEENIMKLDQMPERFRQYEKEPWHSRGLRIMPVDN' A
#
# COMPACT_ATOMS: atom_id res chain seq x y z
N MET A 1 4.13 -7.49 -19.77
CA MET A 1 3.57 -6.13 -19.82
C MET A 1 3.96 -5.46 -18.51
N ILE A 2 4.52 -4.26 -18.58
CA ILE A 2 4.90 -3.47 -17.40
C ILE A 2 3.95 -2.28 -17.36
N PHE A 3 3.34 -2.02 -16.22
CA PHE A 3 2.44 -0.91 -15.95
C PHE A 3 3.19 0.18 -15.19
N GLU A 4 2.80 1.42 -15.42
CA GLU A 4 3.24 2.54 -14.60
C GLU A 4 2.50 2.54 -13.26
N ILE A 5 3.22 2.89 -12.19
CA ILE A 5 2.66 3.03 -10.85
C ILE A 5 2.57 4.52 -10.54
N GLU A 6 1.35 4.97 -10.23
CA GLU A 6 1.09 6.32 -9.75
C GLU A 6 0.63 6.27 -8.29
N ILE A 7 1.26 7.08 -7.44
CA ILE A 7 0.89 7.22 -6.03
C ILE A 7 0.07 8.52 -5.89
N SER A 8 -1.16 8.39 -5.40
CA SER A 8 -2.00 9.55 -5.11
C SER A 8 -1.43 10.37 -3.95
N ALA A 9 -1.73 11.68 -3.93
CA ALA A 9 -1.31 12.55 -2.82
C ALA A 9 -1.83 12.06 -1.45
N GLN A 10 -3.03 11.47 -1.41
CA GLN A 10 -3.56 10.90 -0.16
C GLN A 10 -2.74 9.68 0.28
N ALA A 11 -2.38 8.79 -0.64
CA ALA A 11 -1.57 7.62 -0.32
C ALA A 11 -0.17 7.99 0.20
N ASP A 12 0.44 9.05 -0.35
CA ASP A 12 1.72 9.60 0.17
C ASP A 12 1.57 10.13 1.61
N VAL A 13 0.47 10.81 1.93
CA VAL A 13 0.16 11.24 3.31
C VAL A 13 -0.09 10.03 4.22
N ASP A 14 -0.80 9.01 3.74
CA ASP A 14 -1.11 7.81 4.53
C ASP A 14 0.17 7.03 4.86
N LEU A 15 1.10 6.89 3.91
CA LEU A 15 2.41 6.25 4.14
C LEU A 15 3.22 7.01 5.20
N ARG A 16 3.28 8.34 5.12
CA ARG A 16 3.91 9.16 6.16
C ARG A 16 3.24 8.97 7.52
N GLY A 17 1.91 8.97 7.57
CA GLY A 17 1.16 8.77 8.81
C GLY A 17 1.44 7.42 9.48
N ILE A 18 1.58 6.34 8.69
CA ILE A 18 1.97 5.02 9.20
C ILE A 18 3.37 5.08 9.83
N TYR A 19 4.34 5.67 9.13
CA TYR A 19 5.71 5.82 9.64
C TYR A 19 5.73 6.64 10.93
N GLU A 20 5.12 7.83 10.93
CA GLU A 20 5.11 8.73 12.08
C GLU A 20 4.46 8.08 13.31
N TYR A 21 3.37 7.34 13.11
CA TYR A 21 2.72 6.60 14.18
C TYR A 21 3.67 5.58 14.81
N ILE A 22 4.34 4.75 14.01
CA ILE A 22 5.23 3.71 14.52
C ILE A 22 6.50 4.33 15.12
N ALA A 23 7.13 5.27 14.42
CA ALA A 23 8.40 5.87 14.83
C ALA A 23 8.26 6.74 16.08
N TYR A 24 7.23 7.60 16.14
CA TYR A 24 7.12 8.60 17.21
C TYR A 24 6.14 8.21 18.30
N LYS A 25 4.97 7.65 17.94
CA LYS A 25 3.96 7.28 18.94
C LYS A 25 4.25 5.92 19.57
N LEU A 26 4.76 4.96 18.82
CA LEU A 26 5.21 3.67 19.35
C LEU A 26 6.71 3.62 19.69
N GLN A 27 7.45 4.70 19.40
CA GLN A 27 8.90 4.83 19.67
C GLN A 27 9.74 3.72 19.02
N SER A 28 9.36 3.30 17.81
CA SER A 28 10.01 2.18 17.12
C SER A 28 10.42 2.54 15.68
N PRO A 29 11.42 3.43 15.51
CA PRO A 29 11.80 3.95 14.19
C PRO A 29 12.33 2.86 13.24
N GLU A 30 13.04 1.85 13.74
CA GLU A 30 13.53 0.73 12.90
C GLU A 30 12.36 -0.09 12.35
N ASN A 31 11.33 -0.34 13.16
CA ASN A 31 10.12 -1.02 12.70
C ASN A 31 9.31 -0.16 11.73
N ALA A 32 9.30 1.16 11.93
CA ALA A 32 8.65 2.09 11.00
C ALA A 32 9.30 2.05 9.62
N SER A 33 10.64 2.10 9.57
CA SER A 33 11.41 1.95 8.32
C SER A 33 11.11 0.60 7.67
N GLY A 34 11.23 -0.50 8.42
CA GLY A 34 10.97 -1.83 7.88
C GLY A 34 9.53 -2.02 7.39
N GLN A 35 8.55 -1.36 8.01
CA GLN A 35 7.16 -1.38 7.55
C GLN A 35 7.00 -0.64 6.21
N LEU A 36 7.63 0.54 6.06
CA LEU A 36 7.62 1.27 4.80
C LEU A 36 8.32 0.49 3.68
N ASP A 37 9.48 -0.10 3.95
CA ASP A 37 10.22 -0.90 2.95
C ASP A 37 9.34 -2.01 2.37
N ARG A 38 8.59 -2.73 3.22
CA ARG A 38 7.68 -3.80 2.78
C ARG A 38 6.48 -3.27 2.00
N LEU A 39 5.94 -2.12 2.37
CA LEU A 39 4.85 -1.47 1.62
C LEU A 39 5.33 -1.06 0.24
N GLU A 40 6.47 -0.35 0.16
CA GLU A 40 7.08 0.10 -1.09
C GLU A 40 7.41 -1.08 -2.01
N GLU A 41 8.05 -2.14 -1.51
CA GLU A 41 8.38 -3.33 -2.30
C GLU A 41 7.11 -3.98 -2.92
N ASN A 42 6.03 -4.08 -2.15
CA ASN A 42 4.78 -4.66 -2.65
C ASN A 42 4.06 -3.74 -3.64
N ILE A 43 4.07 -2.42 -3.41
CA ILE A 43 3.54 -1.43 -4.35
C ILE A 43 4.29 -1.54 -5.68
N MET A 44 5.62 -1.58 -5.66
CA MET A 44 6.44 -1.67 -6.87
C MET A 44 6.17 -2.93 -7.69
N LYS A 45 5.80 -4.05 -7.05
CA LYS A 45 5.40 -5.29 -7.74
C LYS A 45 4.03 -5.21 -8.43
N LEU A 46 3.29 -4.10 -8.33
CA LEU A 46 2.04 -3.90 -9.07
C LEU A 46 2.29 -3.51 -10.54
N ASP A 47 3.53 -3.19 -10.89
CA ASP A 47 3.97 -2.97 -12.27
C ASP A 47 3.71 -4.19 -13.17
N GLN A 48 3.55 -5.38 -12.60
CA GLN A 48 3.26 -6.62 -13.31
C GLN A 48 2.01 -7.29 -12.74
N MET A 49 1.12 -7.77 -13.60
CA MET A 49 -0.11 -8.48 -13.19
C MET A 49 -0.87 -7.77 -12.03
N PRO A 50 -1.22 -6.47 -12.13
CA PRO A 50 -1.89 -5.73 -11.06
C PRO A 50 -3.25 -6.33 -10.68
N GLU A 51 -3.87 -7.05 -11.61
CA GLU A 51 -5.16 -7.71 -11.43
C GLU A 51 -5.11 -9.04 -10.64
N ARG A 52 -3.92 -9.47 -10.18
CA ARG A 52 -3.77 -10.72 -9.41
C ARG A 52 -4.47 -10.70 -8.05
N PHE A 53 -4.73 -9.51 -7.51
CA PHE A 53 -5.33 -9.33 -6.21
C PHE A 53 -6.86 -9.29 -6.28
N ARG A 54 -7.52 -9.78 -5.23
CA ARG A 54 -8.99 -9.83 -5.16
C ARG A 54 -9.59 -8.42 -5.24
N GLN A 55 -10.73 -8.32 -5.92
CA GLN A 55 -11.51 -7.09 -5.90
C GLN A 55 -12.13 -6.85 -4.53
N TYR A 56 -12.33 -5.58 -4.19
CA TYR A 56 -13.13 -5.21 -3.04
C TYR A 56 -14.57 -5.69 -3.25
N GLU A 57 -15.18 -6.29 -2.22
CA GLU A 57 -16.45 -7.01 -2.39
C GLU A 57 -17.67 -6.10 -2.39
N LYS A 58 -17.59 -4.92 -1.77
CA LYS A 58 -18.75 -4.04 -1.60
C LYS A 58 -18.80 -2.95 -2.67
N GLU A 59 -20.01 -2.66 -3.11
CA GLU A 59 -20.28 -1.52 -3.98
C GLU A 59 -20.14 -0.18 -3.22
N PRO A 60 -19.76 0.92 -3.91
CA PRO A 60 -19.54 1.03 -5.37
C PRO A 60 -18.13 0.61 -5.83
N TRP A 61 -17.29 0.10 -4.93
CA TRP A 61 -15.87 -0.09 -5.22
C TRP A 61 -15.58 -1.34 -6.05
N HIS A 62 -16.41 -2.38 -5.89
CA HIS A 62 -16.33 -3.60 -6.69
C HIS A 62 -16.46 -3.30 -8.19
N SER A 63 -17.55 -2.65 -8.60
CA SER A 63 -17.78 -2.26 -10.00
C SER A 63 -16.77 -1.24 -10.54
N ARG A 64 -16.10 -0.49 -9.66
CA ARG A 64 -15.00 0.44 -10.01
C ARG A 64 -13.63 -0.23 -10.11
N GLY A 65 -13.55 -1.54 -9.90
CA GLY A 65 -12.31 -2.30 -10.03
C GLY A 65 -11.32 -2.08 -8.89
N LEU A 66 -11.75 -1.58 -7.73
CA LEU A 66 -10.88 -1.47 -6.55
C LEU A 66 -10.40 -2.87 -6.14
N ARG A 67 -9.11 -3.02 -5.85
CA ARG A 67 -8.50 -4.29 -5.42
C ARG A 67 -7.78 -4.12 -4.09
N ILE A 68 -7.68 -5.22 -3.34
CA ILE A 68 -6.98 -5.26 -2.05
C ILE A 68 -5.74 -6.13 -2.18
N MET A 69 -4.57 -5.51 -2.00
CA MET A 69 -3.31 -6.21 -1.81
C MET A 69 -2.96 -6.17 -0.31
N PRO A 70 -3.02 -7.31 0.41
CA PRO A 70 -2.48 -7.36 1.76
C PRO A 70 -0.96 -7.20 1.73
N VAL A 71 -0.44 -6.45 2.68
CA VAL A 71 1.00 -6.42 3.00
C VAL A 71 1.09 -6.89 4.44
N ASP A 72 1.94 -7.89 4.68
CA ASP A 72 2.00 -8.68 5.91
C ASP A 72 0.73 -9.56 6.14
N ASN A 73 0.55 -10.05 7.38
CA ASN A 73 -0.44 -11.06 7.77
C ASN A 73 -1.72 -10.48 8.37
#